data_AF-A0A4D4LWE0-F1
#
_entry.id   AF-A0A4D4LWE0-F1
#
_cell.length_a   1.000
_cell.length_b   1.000
_cell.length_c   1.000
_cell.angle_alpha   90.00
_cell.angle_beta   90.00
_cell.angle_gamma   90.00
#
_symmetry.space_group_name_H-M   'P 1'
#
loop_
_entity.id
_entity.type
_entity.pdbx_description
1 polymer ?
#
loop_
_entity_poly.entity_id
_entity_poly.type
_entity_poly.pdbx_seq_one_letter_code
_entity_poly.pdbx_strand_id
1 'polypeptide(L)' 'MDETLAPILDGLRAAAPGALAETKALVTARVLESFDRDTAALTALSARLFATAEAREGMTAFLERRDPAWAL' A
#
# COMPACT_ATOMS: atom_id res chain seq x y z
N MET A 1 7.48 -10.01 -18.62
CA MET A 1 7.38 -8.99 -17.56
C MET A 1 8.55 -9.19 -16.63
N ASP A 2 9.62 -8.40 -16.81
CA ASP A 2 10.69 -8.14 -15.81
C ASP A 2 11.86 -7.30 -16.38
N GLU A 3 11.88 -7.05 -17.70
CA GLU A 3 13.00 -6.34 -18.37
C GLU A 3 13.32 -4.96 -17.76
N THR A 4 12.31 -4.27 -17.23
CA THR A 4 12.50 -2.96 -16.57
C THR A 4 13.05 -3.07 -15.16
N LEU A 5 12.91 -4.22 -14.50
CA LEU A 5 13.35 -4.44 -13.12
C LEU A 5 14.83 -4.83 -13.06
N ALA A 6 15.30 -5.63 -14.02
CA ALA A 6 16.68 -6.11 -14.10
C ALA A 6 17.74 -4.99 -13.91
N PRO A 7 17.73 -3.87 -14.68
CA PRO A 7 18.74 -2.84 -14.52
C PRO A 7 18.70 -2.13 -13.16
N ILE A 8 17.53 -2.02 -12.53
CA ILE A 8 17.38 -1.41 -11.19
C ILE A 8 18.02 -2.31 -10.14
N LEU A 9 17.75 -3.61 -10.20
CA LEU A 9 18.30 -4.57 -9.24
C LEU A 9 19.81 -4.71 -9.40
N ASP A 10 20.33 -4.66 -10.63
CA ASP A 10 21.78 -4.70 -10.87
C ASP A 10 22.47 -3.46 -10.31
N GLY A 11 21.87 -2.28 -10.45
CA GLY A 11 22.36 -1.06 -9.80
C GLY A 11 22.41 -1.17 -8.28
N LEU A 12 21.38 -1.76 -7.66
CA LEU A 12 21.38 -1.99 -6.21
C LEU A 12 22.43 -3.03 -5.79
N ARG A 13 22.60 -4.13 -6.53
CA ARG A 13 23.61 -5.16 -6.22
C ARG A 13 25.04 -4.68 -6.35
N ALA A 14 25.29 -3.67 -7.17
CA ALA A 14 26.61 -3.06 -7.34
C ALA A 14 27.00 -2.13 -6.17
N ALA A 15 26.05 -1.70 -5.33
CA ALA A 15 26.31 -0.79 -4.21
C ALA A 15 26.77 -1.52 -2.94
N ALA A 16 27.48 -0.81 -2.06
CA ALA A 16 27.92 -1.36 -0.78
C ALA A 16 26.69 -1.66 0.14
N PRO A 17 26.57 -2.87 0.70
CA PRO A 17 25.38 -3.28 1.45
C PRO A 17 25.12 -2.43 2.71
N GLY A 18 26.18 -2.01 3.41
CA GLY A 18 26.05 -1.10 4.56
C GLY A 18 25.52 0.28 4.17
N ALA A 19 26.01 0.85 3.07
CA ALA A 19 25.54 2.14 2.58
C ALA A 19 24.06 2.09 2.16
N LEU A 20 23.63 1.00 1.53
CA LEU A 20 22.21 0.78 1.21
C LEU A 20 21.34 0.67 2.46
N ALA A 21 21.79 -0.05 3.48
CA ALA A 21 21.05 -0.22 4.73
C ALA A 21 20.85 1.13 5.45
N GLU A 22 21.92 1.91 5.62
CA GLU A 22 21.86 3.23 6.25
C GLU A 22 21.02 4.21 5.42
N THR A 23 21.19 4.23 4.09
CA THR A 23 20.39 5.08 3.20
C THR A 23 18.91 4.72 3.30
N LYS A 24 18.58 3.43 3.32
CA LYS A 24 17.20 2.96 3.50
C LYS A 24 16.64 3.46 4.84
N ALA A 25 17.38 3.33 5.94
CA ALA A 25 16.94 3.83 7.25
C ALA A 25 16.66 5.34 7.22
N LEU A 26 17.57 6.12 6.64
CA LEU A 26 17.43 7.57 6.51
C LEU A 26 16.19 7.98 5.71
N VAL A 27 15.98 7.39 4.53
CA VAL A 27 14.87 7.79 3.64
C VAL A 27 13.52 7.23 4.07
N THR A 28 13.49 6.19 4.92
CA THR A 28 12.24 5.57 5.39
C THR A 28 11.82 5.99 6.79
N ALA A 29 12.66 6.69 7.55
CA ALA A 29 12.39 7.07 8.94
C ALA A 29 11.00 7.71 9.16
N ARG A 30 10.64 8.71 8.33
CA ARG A 30 9.34 9.39 8.45
C ARG A 30 8.16 8.50 8.10
N VAL A 31 8.34 7.58 7.16
CA VAL A 31 7.31 6.61 6.75
C VAL A 31 7.05 5.64 7.91
N LEU A 32 8.11 5.10 8.52
CA LEU A 32 8.02 4.21 9.67
C LEU A 32 7.34 4.90 10.87
N GLU A 33 7.72 6.14 11.17
CA GLU A 33 7.09 6.93 12.24
C GLU A 33 5.58 7.13 12.01
N SER A 34 5.15 7.35 10.76
CA SER A 34 3.73 7.44 10.44
C SER A 34 3.01 6.10 10.61
N PHE A 35 3.63 4.97 10.24
CA PHE A 35 3.06 3.67 10.54
C PHE A 35 2.90 3.46 12.04
N ASP A 36 3.94 3.71 12.83
CA ASP A 36 3.90 3.54 14.29
C ASP A 36 2.80 4.41 14.93
N ARG A 37 2.66 5.65 14.48
CA ARG A 37 1.64 6.58 14.99
C ARG A 37 0.22 6.19 14.58
N ASP A 38 0.02 5.84 13.31
CA ASP A 38 -1.31 5.88 12.68
C ASP A 38 -1.92 4.49 12.46
N THR A 39 -1.16 3.39 12.59
CA THR A 39 -1.61 2.02 12.25
C THR A 39 -2.91 1.62 12.95
N ALA A 40 -3.04 1.86 14.26
CA ALA A 40 -4.23 1.46 15.00
C ALA A 40 -5.48 2.24 14.55
N ALA A 41 -5.33 3.55 14.35
CA ALA A 41 -6.43 4.42 13.91
C ALA A 41 -6.87 4.07 12.49
N LEU A 42 -5.92 3.90 11.56
CA LEU A 42 -6.22 3.53 10.18
C LEU A 42 -6.83 2.14 10.08
N THR A 43 -6.36 1.17 10.87
CA THR A 43 -6.95 -0.17 10.92
C THR A 43 -8.39 -0.14 11.44
N ALA A 44 -8.66 0.61 12.51
CA ALA A 44 -10.01 0.78 13.05
C ALA A 44 -10.93 1.50 12.05
N LEU A 45 -10.43 2.52 11.36
CA LEU A 45 -11.15 3.23 10.31
C LEU A 45 -11.50 2.30 9.15
N SER A 46 -10.52 1.55 8.62
CA SER A 46 -10.74 0.57 7.56
C SER A 46 -11.80 -0.45 7.97
N ALA A 47 -11.68 -1.05 9.15
CA ALA A 47 -12.66 -2.02 9.65
C ALA A 47 -14.08 -1.42 9.73
N ARG A 48 -14.21 -0.19 10.22
CA ARG A 48 -15.49 0.53 10.25
C ARG A 48 -16.06 0.74 8.85
N LEU A 49 -15.24 1.21 7.90
CA LEU A 49 -15.68 1.47 6.53
C LEU A 49 -16.11 0.20 5.82
N PHE A 50 -15.37 -0.90 5.99
CA PHE A 50 -15.72 -2.20 5.42
C PHE A 50 -16.99 -2.81 6.02
N ALA A 51 -17.41 -2.39 7.21
CA ALA A 51 -18.67 -2.85 7.83
C ALA A 51 -19.92 -2.09 7.32
N THR A 52 -19.75 -1.06 6.48
CA THR A 52 -20.86 -0.23 6.00
C THR A 52 -21.71 -0.92 4.92
N ALA A 53 -22.93 -0.41 4.73
CA ALA A 53 -23.78 -0.83 3.62
C ALA A 53 -23.18 -0.48 2.25
N GLU A 54 -22.50 0.67 2.14
CA GLU A 54 -21.81 1.09 0.91
C GLU A 54 -20.70 0.12 0.53
N ALA A 55 -19.88 -0.31 1.50
CA ALA A 55 -18.84 -1.31 1.24
C ALA A 55 -19.44 -2.65 0.78
N ARG A 56 -20.56 -3.08 1.39
CA ARG A 56 -21.29 -4.28 0.95
C ARG A 56 -21.82 -4.14 -0.47
N GLU A 57 -22.47 -3.02 -0.78
CA GLU A 57 -22.99 -2.74 -2.11
C GLU A 57 -21.88 -2.69 -3.16
N GLY A 58 -20.77 -2.02 -2.87
CA GLY A 58 -19.63 -1.96 -3.78
C GLY A 58 -19.04 -3.34 -4.08
N MET A 59 -18.92 -4.19 -3.06
CA MET A 59 -18.47 -5.57 -3.23
C MET A 59 -19.46 -6.40 -4.04
N THR A 60 -20.77 -6.30 -3.75
CA THR A 60 -21.81 -7.00 -4.50
C THR A 60 -21.84 -6.57 -5.95
N ALA A 61 -21.83 -5.26 -6.23
CA ALA A 61 -21.84 -4.71 -7.59
C ALA A 61 -20.62 -5.18 -8.40
N PHE A 62 -19.43 -5.17 -7.79
CA PHE A 62 -18.21 -5.69 -8.39
C PHE A 62 -18.33 -7.17 -8.77
N LEU A 63 -18.82 -8.01 -7.85
CA LEU A 63 -19.00 -9.45 -8.07
C LEU A 63 -20.06 -9.75 -9.14
N GLU A 64 -21.14 -8.97 -9.16
CA GLU A 64 -22.23 -9.08 -10.14
C GLU A 64 -21.90 -8.41 -11.47
N ARG A 65 -20.73 -7.76 -11.60
CA ARG A 65 -20.30 -7.01 -12.80
C ARG A 65 -21.34 -5.99 -13.27
N ARG A 66 -21.99 -5.32 -12.31
CA ARG A 66 -22.93 -4.23 -12.53
C ARG A 66 -22.39 -2.95 -11.91
N ASP A 67 -22.99 -1.84 -12.29
CA ASP A 67 -22.71 -0.58 -11.62
C ASP A 67 -23.31 -0.57 -10.20
N PRO A 68 -22.62 0.04 -9.22
CA PRO A 68 -23.15 0.22 -7.88
C PRO A 68 -24.25 1.29 -7.86
N ALA A 69 -25.11 1.27 -6.84
CA ALA A 69 -26.30 2.14 -6.75
C ALA A 69 -26.06 3.66 -6.85
N TRP A 70 -24.82 4.12 -6.65
CA TRP A 70 -24.43 5.54 -6.72
C TRP A 70 -23.79 5.94 -8.06
N ALA A 71 -23.56 4.99 -8.98
CA ALA A 71 -23.12 5.31 -10.33
C ALA A 71 -24.30 5.92 -11.10
N LEU A 72 -24.07 7.12 -11.68
CA LEU A 72 -25.04 7.84 -12.50
C LEU A 72 -24.98 7.38 -13.96
#